data_AF-A0A662C4V2-F1
#
_entry.id   AF-A0A662C4V2-F1
#
_cell.length_a   1.000
_cell.length_b   1.000
_cell.length_c   1.000
_cell.angle_alpha   90.00
_cell.angle_beta   90.00
_cell.angle_gamma   90.00
#
_symmetry.space_group_name_H-M   'P 1'
#
loop_
_entity.id
_entity.type
_entity.pdbx_description
1 polymer ?
#
loop_
_entity_poly.entity_id
_entity_poly.type
_entity_poly.pdbx_seq_one_letter_code
_entity_poly.pdbx_strand_id
1 'polypeptide(L)'
;MNPYTRKIGRFILVTNHPIGGIDEMLFMQEAGNIFGLTKSIINDLLLNIENLAPLFVGVNKHGSASRSVYQEIDNIFLLDEQTLIFR
;
A
#
# COMPACT_ATOMS: atom_id res chain seq x y z
N MET A 1 0.50 -22.18 16.00
CA MET A 1 1.57 -21.32 15.46
C MET A 1 1.19 -19.87 15.75
N ASN A 2 2.07 -19.03 16.29
CA ASN A 2 1.74 -17.64 16.61
C ASN A 2 1.55 -16.86 15.28
N PRO A 3 0.38 -16.27 15.01
CA PRO A 3 0.14 -15.53 13.76
C PRO A 3 1.01 -14.26 13.64
N TYR A 4 1.58 -13.77 14.74
CA TYR A 4 2.45 -12.60 14.79
C TYR A 4 3.94 -12.93 14.64
N THR A 5 4.30 -14.17 14.31
CA THR A 5 5.68 -14.44 13.89
C THR A 5 5.93 -13.73 12.56
N ARG A 6 6.82 -12.72 12.59
CA ARG A 6 7.18 -11.94 11.41
C ARG A 6 7.59 -12.85 10.25
N LYS A 7 6.94 -12.67 9.10
CA LYS A 7 7.30 -13.34 7.86
C LYS A 7 8.48 -12.61 7.21
N ILE A 8 9.41 -13.38 6.65
CA ILE A 8 10.61 -12.86 5.99
C ILE A 8 10.39 -12.93 4.48
N GLY A 9 10.57 -11.81 3.78
CA GLY A 9 10.44 -11.72 2.32
C GLY A 9 9.85 -10.39 1.86
N ARG A 10 9.63 -10.29 0.54
CA ARG A 10 8.85 -9.21 -0.09
C ARG A 10 7.49 -9.75 -0.49
N PHE A 11 6.46 -9.00 -0.16
CA PHE A 11 5.07 -9.37 -0.30
C PHE A 11 4.30 -8.23 -0.98
N ILE A 12 3.48 -8.62 -1.95
CA ILE A 12 2.41 -7.78 -2.49
C ILE A 12 1.11 -8.34 -1.91
N LEU A 13 0.46 -7.55 -1.07
CA LEU A 13 -0.80 -7.89 -0.41
C LEU A 13 -1.94 -7.31 -1.25
N VAL A 14 -2.89 -8.16 -1.61
CA VAL A 14 -4.04 -7.77 -2.45
C VAL A 14 -5.32 -8.10 -1.71
N THR A 15 -6.18 -7.12 -1.51
CA THR A 15 -7.47 -7.29 -0.83
C THR A 15 -8.55 -6.39 -1.43
N ASN A 16 -9.81 -6.62 -1.08
CA ASN A 16 -10.92 -5.75 -1.43
C ASN A 16 -11.15 -4.69 -0.34
N HIS A 17 -11.84 -3.60 -0.70
CA HIS A 17 -12.12 -2.51 0.23
C HIS A 17 -13.62 -2.23 0.41
N PRO A 18 -14.36 -3.02 1.20
CA PRO A 18 -15.81 -2.90 1.30
C PRO A 18 -16.29 -1.60 1.97
N ILE A 19 -15.54 -1.04 2.93
CA ILE A 19 -15.91 0.14 3.72
C ILE A 19 -15.07 1.38 3.36
N GLY A 20 -14.02 1.25 2.54
CA GLY A 20 -13.06 2.32 2.27
C GLY A 20 -12.16 2.59 3.48
N GLY A 21 -11.49 3.75 3.55
CA GLY A 21 -10.28 4.00 4.37
C GLY A 21 -10.16 3.43 5.80
N ILE A 22 -11.26 3.11 6.49
CA ILE A 22 -11.22 2.36 7.76
C ILE A 22 -10.62 0.96 7.59
N ASP A 23 -11.05 0.18 6.59
CA ASP A 23 -10.43 -1.15 6.38
C ASP A 23 -8.96 -0.98 5.98
N GLU A 24 -8.58 0.14 5.35
CA GLU A 24 -7.22 0.40 4.86
C GLU A 24 -6.29 0.42 6.05
N MET A 25 -6.65 1.25 7.02
CA MET A 25 -5.89 1.44 8.24
C MET A 25 -5.78 0.14 9.04
N LEU A 26 -6.88 -0.62 9.16
CA LEU A 26 -6.87 -1.89 9.86
C LEU A 26 -5.97 -2.92 9.18
N PHE A 27 -6.09 -3.08 7.86
CA PHE A 27 -5.25 -4.01 7.10
C PHE A 27 -3.78 -3.60 7.13
N MET A 28 -3.48 -2.31 7.00
CA MET A 28 -2.11 -1.80 7.07
C MET A 28 -1.48 -2.05 8.44
N GLN A 29 -2.23 -1.88 9.53
CA GLN A 29 -1.75 -2.19 10.88
C GLN A 29 -1.41 -3.68 11.02
N GLU A 30 -2.30 -4.57 10.62
CA GLU A 30 -2.06 -6.02 10.71
C GLU A 30 -0.96 -6.48 9.76
N ALA A 31 -0.90 -5.92 8.56
CA ALA A 31 0.18 -6.16 7.61
C ALA A 31 1.54 -5.72 8.18
N GLY A 32 1.58 -4.57 8.84
CA GLY A 32 2.74 -4.06 9.59
C GLY A 32 3.28 -5.06 10.61
N ASN A 33 2.37 -5.67 11.38
CA ASN A 33 2.71 -6.64 12.41
C ASN A 33 3.27 -7.96 11.83
N ILE A 34 2.71 -8.42 10.71
CA ILE A 34 3.01 -9.75 10.15
C ILE A 34 4.16 -9.71 9.13
N PHE A 35 4.19 -8.70 8.26
CA PHE A 35 5.08 -8.63 7.10
C PHE A 35 6.13 -7.50 7.19
N GLY A 36 5.98 -6.58 8.16
CA GLY A 36 6.87 -5.42 8.31
C GLY A 36 6.31 -4.16 7.64
N LEU A 37 7.13 -3.12 7.50
CA LEU A 37 6.71 -1.82 6.99
C LEU A 37 5.96 -1.97 5.67
N THR A 38 4.67 -1.61 5.68
CA THR A 38 3.75 -1.80 4.56
C THR A 38 3.21 -0.44 4.13
N LYS A 39 3.26 -0.15 2.84
CA LYS A 39 2.69 1.06 2.25
C LYS A 39 1.56 0.70 1.29
N SER A 40 0.52 1.53 1.28
CA SER A 40 -0.62 1.33 0.39
C SER A 40 -0.52 2.18 -0.87
N ILE A 41 -0.86 1.60 -2.02
CA ILE A 41 -0.96 2.33 -3.30
C ILE A 41 -2.32 3.00 -3.41
N ILE A 42 -2.31 4.32 -3.35
CA ILE A 42 -3.51 5.16 -3.24
C ILE A 42 -3.54 6.25 -4.31
N ASN A 43 -4.62 7.02 -4.35
CA ASN A 43 -4.70 8.22 -5.17
C ASN A 43 -3.80 9.31 -4.60
N ASP A 44 -2.97 9.96 -5.41
CA ASP A 44 -2.08 11.05 -5.02
C ASP A 44 -2.76 12.18 -4.23
N LEU A 45 -4.05 12.45 -4.45
CA LEU A 45 -4.82 13.43 -3.66
C LEU A 45 -4.86 13.12 -2.16
N LEU A 46 -4.79 11.86 -1.72
CA LEU A 46 -4.80 11.52 -0.30
C LEU A 46 -3.43 11.76 0.36
N LEU A 47 -2.37 12.03 -0.41
CA LEU A 47 -1.09 12.49 0.14
C LEU A 47 -1.20 13.89 0.77
N ASN A 48 -2.27 14.63 0.51
CA ASN A 48 -2.56 15.91 1.18
C ASN A 48 -2.98 15.74 2.64
N ILE A 49 -3.26 14.51 3.10
CA ILE A 49 -3.49 14.21 4.51
C ILE A 49 -2.12 13.98 5.16
N GLU A 50 -1.46 15.06 5.56
CA GLU A 50 -0.03 15.06 5.99
C GLU A 50 0.32 13.97 7.00
N ASN A 51 -0.56 13.73 7.99
CA ASN A 51 -0.35 12.72 9.02
C ASN A 51 -0.37 11.27 8.49
N LEU A 52 -1.00 11.04 7.35
CA LEU A 52 -1.14 9.71 6.72
C LEU A 52 -0.23 9.55 5.51
N ALA A 53 0.27 10.64 4.92
CA ALA A 53 1.15 10.61 3.75
C ALA A 53 2.33 9.62 3.86
N PRO A 54 3.02 9.44 5.02
CA PRO A 54 4.11 8.48 5.14
C PRO A 54 3.69 7.01 4.97
N LEU A 55 2.40 6.71 5.16
CA LEU A 55 1.83 5.36 5.02
C LEU A 55 1.55 5.03 3.54
N PHE A 56 1.62 6.01 2.66
CA PHE A 56 1.06 5.92 1.33
C PHE A 56 2.10 6.05 0.24
N VAL A 57 1.81 5.41 -0.89
CA VAL A 57 2.39 5.80 -2.18
C VAL A 57 1.27 6.26 -3.09
N GLY A 58 1.28 7.54 -3.40
CA GLY A 58 0.33 8.14 -4.31
C GLY A 58 0.69 7.78 -5.75
N VAL A 59 -0.29 7.29 -6.49
CA VAL A 59 -0.22 7.17 -7.95
C VAL A 59 -1.32 8.02 -8.53
N ASN A 60 -1.05 8.66 -9.66
CA ASN A 60 -2.08 9.41 -10.37
C ASN A 60 -3.13 8.44 -10.91
N LYS A 61 -4.33 8.44 -10.31
CA LYS A 61 -5.48 7.64 -10.77
C LYS A 61 -6.42 8.40 -11.72
N HIS A 62 -6.18 9.69 -11.97
CA HIS A 62 -7.00 10.56 -12.79
C HIS A 62 -6.27 10.95 -14.09
N GLY A 63 -6.50 10.16 -15.15
CA GLY A 63 -5.95 10.42 -16.48
C GLY A 63 -5.97 9.16 -17.33
N SER A 64 -5.61 9.26 -18.61
CA SER A 64 -5.24 8.09 -19.40
C SER A 64 -4.06 7.40 -18.72
N ALA A 65 -4.15 6.10 -18.43
CA ALA A 65 -3.07 5.31 -17.84
C ALA A 65 -1.78 5.45 -18.67
N SER A 66 -0.96 6.44 -18.31
CA SER A 66 0.23 6.80 -19.05
C SER A 66 1.34 5.84 -18.67
N ARG A 67 2.30 5.66 -19.57
CA ARG A 67 3.52 4.87 -19.32
C ARG A 67 4.22 5.24 -18.01
N SER A 68 4.10 6.50 -17.59
CA SER A 68 4.65 7.01 -16.33
C SER A 68 4.01 6.38 -15.09
N VAL A 69 2.70 6.10 -15.08
CA VAL A 69 2.02 5.45 -13.94
C VAL A 69 2.52 4.02 -13.76
N TYR A 70 2.73 3.29 -14.86
CA TYR A 70 3.28 1.94 -14.79
C TYR A 70 4.73 1.94 -14.29
N GLN A 71 5.55 2.91 -14.71
CA GLN A 71 6.91 3.06 -14.18
C GLN A 71 6.93 3.41 -12.69
N GLU A 72 5.99 4.22 -12.23
CA GLU A 72 5.86 4.54 -10.81
C GLU A 72 5.49 3.30 -9.99
N ILE A 73 4.54 2.49 -10.47
CA ILE A 73 4.19 1.20 -9.87
C ILE A 73 5.38 0.23 -9.86
N ASP A 74 6.12 0.12 -10.97
CA ASP A 74 7.31 -0.73 -11.04
C ASP A 74 8.36 -0.31 -10.00
N ASN A 75 8.58 1.00 -9.86
CA ASN A 75 9.51 1.53 -8.85
C ASN A 75 9.07 1.19 -7.43
N ILE A 76 7.77 1.22 -7.14
CA ILE A 76 7.22 0.84 -5.82
C ILE A 76 7.54 -0.62 -5.52
N PHE A 77 7.36 -1.52 -6.48
CA PHE A 77 7.65 -2.95 -6.29
C PHE A 77 9.14 -3.27 -6.14
N LEU A 78 10.03 -2.33 -6.50
CA LEU A 78 11.47 -2.46 -6.29
C LEU A 78 11.92 -1.99 -4.90
N LEU A 79 11.06 -1.30 -4.14
CA LEU A 79 11.40 -0.86 -2.79
C LEU A 79 11.42 -2.03 -1.79
N ASP A 80 12.09 -1.80 -0.66
CA ASP A 80 12.20 -2.81 0.42
C ASP A 80 10.94 -2.90 1.30
N GLU A 81 9.99 -1.97 1.14
CA GLU A 81 8.71 -2.02 1.85
C GLU A 81 7.72 -3.01 1.22
N GLN A 82 6.82 -3.51 2.04
CA GLN A 82 5.70 -4.33 1.57
C GLN A 82 4.67 -3.43 0.89
N THR A 83 4.00 -3.94 -0.14
CA THR A 83 2.97 -3.18 -0.86
C THR A 83 1.59 -3.74 -0.55
N LEU A 84 0.63 -2.86 -0.23
CA LEU A 84 -0.79 -3.18 -0.12
C LEU A 84 -1.57 -2.55 -1.29
N ILE A 85 -2.40 -3.35 -1.94
CA ILE A 85 -3.23 -2.95 -3.08
C ILE A 85 -4.67 -3.35 -2.82
N PHE A 86 -5.56 -2.38 -3.00
CA PHE A 86 -7.00 -2.59 -2.95
C PHE A 86 -7.61 -2.70 -4.35
N ARG A 87 -8.53 -3.66 -4.53
CA ARG A 87 -9.42 -3.78 -5.69
C ARG A 87 -10.80 -3.21 -5.42
#